data_AF-A0A9W7L9Q2-F1
#
_entry.id   AF-A0A9W7L9Q2-F1
#
_cell.length_a   1.000
_cell.length_b   1.000
_cell.length_c   1.000
_cell.angle_alpha   90.00
_cell.angle_beta   90.00
_cell.angle_gamma   90.00
#
_symmetry.space_group_name_H-M   'P 1'
#
loop_
_entity.id
_entity.type
_entity.pdbx_description
1 polymer ?
#
loop_
_entity_poly.entity_id
_entity_poly.type
_entity_poly.pdbx_seq_one_letter_code
_entity_poly.pdbx_strand_id
1 'polypeptide(L)'
;MGGLNGAPLNLAGDWVPCRKFEWYNNNLGRHSARANQSHTRMTYDSSGLAYGKVGEFAIETRVLQIAPSQFTATSRVPHGWGFGWFADDGNLTLLSDGVLHVTFPSNGIVEYWERDGPKAPQVAQPTPVAVAQPTPVVAQPTPVAVAYALPMAHSMSGSSVRPLAYAIPSPSAPPAKDLRNVRVVVRRIDTPSALGSLEDLAFHWGVCVGDGDCYEVNGSMVVFGPKGVVAANSPIVARLTPTHLSQYAGWCDLGKLTDKEDGEIVAFTRSWIGSHPVYRIMGPNCQTYAEDLYTFLTGENLPFRKSALRLADKLGGAGGGHGVVEEHPNMTWF
;
A
#
# COMPACT_ATOMS: atom_id res chain seq x y z
N MET A 1 -15.52 18.51 11.11
CA MET A 1 -16.81 17.96 10.64
C MET A 1 -17.29 16.98 11.69
N GLY A 2 -18.28 17.39 12.49
CA GLY A 2 -19.01 16.51 13.41
C GLY A 2 -20.10 15.74 12.66
N GLY A 3 -20.81 14.84 13.35
CA GLY A 3 -21.80 13.92 12.77
C GLY A 3 -22.87 14.61 11.89
N LEU A 4 -23.67 13.80 11.18
CA LEU A 4 -24.60 14.20 10.11
C LEU A 4 -25.54 15.40 10.41
N ASN A 5 -25.61 15.93 11.63
CA ASN A 5 -26.38 17.13 12.01
C ASN A 5 -25.75 17.93 13.17
N GLY A 6 -24.42 17.87 13.37
CA GLY A 6 -23.77 18.49 14.53
C GLY A 6 -24.04 17.78 15.88
N ALA A 7 -24.79 16.67 15.86
CA ALA A 7 -24.91 15.78 17.01
C ALA A 7 -23.55 15.13 17.32
N PRO A 8 -23.21 14.96 18.62
CA PRO A 8 -21.99 14.26 19.00
C PRO A 8 -22.00 12.84 18.43
N LEU A 9 -20.87 12.41 17.87
CA LEU A 9 -20.72 11.04 17.38
C LEU A 9 -21.00 10.07 18.53
N ASN A 10 -21.85 9.07 18.27
CA ASN A 10 -22.15 7.98 19.21
C ASN A 10 -20.97 6.99 19.38
N LEU A 11 -19.75 7.52 19.34
CA LEU A 11 -18.49 6.82 19.62
C LEU A 11 -17.71 7.53 20.73
N ALA A 12 -18.03 8.79 21.06
CA ALA A 12 -17.28 9.56 22.06
C ALA A 12 -17.16 8.81 23.39
N GLY A 13 -15.97 8.79 23.98
CA GLY A 13 -15.63 8.08 25.20
C GLY A 13 -14.48 7.09 25.04
N ASP A 14 -14.21 6.37 26.12
CA ASP A 14 -13.15 5.37 26.19
C ASP A 14 -13.64 3.98 25.82
N TRP A 15 -12.78 3.24 25.13
CA TRP A 15 -13.04 1.91 24.63
C TRP A 15 -11.88 0.98 24.96
N VAL A 16 -12.20 -0.20 25.46
CA VAL A 16 -11.25 -1.26 25.82
C VAL A 16 -11.51 -2.52 25.01
N PRO A 17 -10.49 -3.38 24.79
CA PRO A 17 -10.66 -4.61 24.03
C PRO A 17 -11.61 -5.59 24.70
N CYS A 18 -12.59 -6.06 23.94
CA CYS A 18 -13.39 -7.24 24.26
C CYS A 18 -13.17 -8.32 23.18
N ARG A 19 -13.74 -9.51 23.40
CA ARG A 19 -13.64 -10.66 22.45
C ARG A 19 -12.21 -10.86 21.93
N LYS A 20 -11.22 -10.76 22.82
CA LYS A 20 -9.79 -10.58 22.50
C LYS A 20 -9.21 -11.71 21.64
N PHE A 21 -9.82 -12.90 21.67
CA PHE A 21 -9.43 -14.05 20.86
C PHE A 21 -9.88 -13.96 19.40
N GLU A 22 -10.89 -13.11 19.11
CA GLU A 22 -11.40 -12.84 17.76
C GLU A 22 -10.62 -11.74 17.04
N TRP A 23 -9.67 -11.09 17.74
CA TRP A 23 -8.84 -10.05 17.15
C TRP A 23 -7.84 -10.64 16.16
N TYR A 24 -7.81 -10.09 14.96
CA TYR A 24 -7.03 -10.59 13.83
C TYR A 24 -6.37 -9.46 13.04
N ASN A 25 -5.23 -9.74 12.41
CA ASN A 25 -4.46 -8.83 11.54
C ASN A 25 -3.59 -9.67 10.61
N ASN A 26 -3.43 -9.26 9.34
CA ASN A 26 -2.53 -9.94 8.39
C ASN A 26 -1.03 -9.62 8.65
N ASN A 27 -0.72 -8.60 9.43
CA ASN A 27 0.64 -8.22 9.77
C ASN A 27 1.24 -9.17 10.83
N LEU A 28 2.56 -9.37 10.77
CA LEU A 28 3.29 -10.24 11.69
C LEU A 28 3.07 -9.82 13.16
N GLY A 29 2.78 -10.82 14.00
CA GLY A 29 2.46 -10.65 15.42
C GLY A 29 1.09 -11.20 15.79
N ARG A 30 0.86 -11.49 17.07
CA ARG A 30 -0.46 -11.92 17.56
C ARG A 30 -1.28 -10.68 17.91
N HIS A 31 -2.17 -10.25 17.01
CA HIS A 31 -3.05 -9.09 17.25
C HIS A 31 -3.90 -9.26 18.53
N SER A 32 -4.34 -10.49 18.79
CA SER A 32 -4.98 -10.88 20.05
C SER A 32 -4.08 -10.70 21.29
N ALA A 33 -2.77 -10.81 21.18
CA ALA A 33 -1.86 -10.52 22.30
C ALA A 33 -1.84 -9.02 22.63
N ARG A 34 -1.94 -8.14 21.62
CA ARG A 34 -2.09 -6.69 21.84
C ARG A 34 -3.39 -6.36 22.57
N ALA A 35 -4.49 -7.02 22.19
CA ALA A 35 -5.78 -6.89 22.87
C ALA A 35 -5.73 -7.25 24.37
N ASN A 36 -4.77 -8.10 24.77
CA ASN A 36 -4.59 -8.52 26.15
C ASN A 36 -3.72 -7.56 26.98
N GLN A 37 -3.04 -6.59 26.36
CA GLN A 37 -2.23 -5.62 27.10
C GLN A 37 -3.15 -4.64 27.85
N SER A 38 -2.86 -4.39 29.13
CA SER A 38 -3.71 -3.57 30.02
C SER A 38 -3.83 -2.10 29.59
N HIS A 39 -2.88 -1.62 28.79
CA HIS A 39 -2.87 -0.25 28.27
C HIS A 39 -3.51 -0.13 26.88
N THR A 40 -3.99 -1.22 26.28
CA THR A 40 -4.72 -1.15 25.02
C THR A 40 -6.07 -0.48 25.26
N ARG A 41 -6.26 0.68 24.64
CA ARG A 41 -7.43 1.55 24.82
C ARG A 41 -7.52 2.53 23.65
N MET A 42 -8.72 2.85 23.21
CA MET A 42 -8.99 3.95 22.28
C MET A 42 -9.96 4.95 22.91
N THR A 43 -9.66 6.25 22.80
CA THR A 43 -10.53 7.33 23.25
C THR A 43 -11.00 8.11 22.04
N TYR A 44 -12.31 8.17 21.80
CA TYR A 44 -12.89 8.98 20.73
C TYR A 44 -13.47 10.26 21.34
N ASP A 45 -13.28 11.39 20.67
CA ASP A 45 -13.95 12.63 21.00
C ASP A 45 -15.30 12.78 20.26
N SER A 46 -16.03 13.86 20.56
CA SER A 46 -17.31 14.15 19.93
C SER A 46 -17.21 14.51 18.44
N SER A 47 -16.01 14.83 17.95
CA SER A 47 -15.72 15.17 16.56
C SER A 47 -15.36 13.94 15.71
N GLY A 48 -15.18 12.77 16.34
CA GLY A 48 -14.76 11.53 15.69
C GLY A 48 -13.26 11.38 15.55
N LEU A 49 -12.47 12.28 16.17
CA LEU A 49 -11.05 12.04 16.34
C LEU A 49 -10.86 11.07 17.49
N ALA A 50 -9.96 10.12 17.30
CA ALA A 50 -9.61 9.14 18.30
C ALA A 50 -8.09 9.07 18.46
N TYR A 51 -7.67 8.88 19.70
CA TYR A 51 -6.29 8.60 20.04
C TYR A 51 -6.25 7.47 21.06
N GLY A 52 -5.25 6.61 20.97
CA GLY A 52 -5.12 5.50 21.89
C GLY A 52 -3.89 4.64 21.65
N LYS A 53 -3.87 3.51 22.33
CA LYS A 53 -2.85 2.48 22.14
C LYS A 53 -3.48 1.15 21.74
N VAL A 54 -2.89 0.50 20.76
CA VAL A 54 -3.17 -0.89 20.36
C VAL A 54 -1.91 -1.71 20.58
N GLY A 55 -1.81 -2.32 21.77
CA GLY A 55 -0.54 -2.82 22.29
C GLY A 55 0.50 -1.71 22.32
N GLU A 56 1.65 -1.98 21.71
CA GLU A 56 2.79 -1.08 21.62
C GLU A 56 2.56 0.18 20.76
N PHE A 57 1.52 0.19 19.90
CA PHE A 57 1.33 1.25 18.92
C PHE A 57 0.43 2.37 19.42
N ALA A 58 0.90 3.61 19.32
CA ALA A 58 0.04 4.78 19.39
C ALA A 58 -0.75 4.91 18.07
N ILE A 59 -2.08 4.98 18.17
CA ILE A 59 -2.98 5.04 17.01
C ILE A 59 -3.75 6.36 17.04
N GLU A 60 -3.72 7.07 15.92
CA GLU A 60 -4.64 8.15 15.62
C GLU A 60 -5.69 7.64 14.63
N THR A 61 -6.96 7.88 14.93
CA THR A 61 -8.07 7.51 14.06
C THR A 61 -8.98 8.71 13.82
N ARG A 62 -9.48 8.88 12.61
CA ARG A 62 -10.56 9.81 12.30
C ARG A 62 -11.73 8.99 11.80
N VAL A 63 -12.89 9.21 12.40
CA VAL A 63 -14.13 8.50 12.09
C VAL A 63 -15.17 9.46 11.53
N LEU A 64 -15.89 9.01 10.49
CA LEU A 64 -17.04 9.70 9.92
C LEU A 64 -18.26 8.78 9.97
N GLN A 65 -19.36 9.26 10.55
CA GLN A 65 -20.62 8.50 10.55
C GLN A 65 -21.28 8.54 9.18
N ILE A 66 -21.59 7.35 8.62
CA ILE A 66 -22.21 7.19 7.30
C ILE A 66 -23.67 6.73 7.40
N ALA A 67 -24.03 6.05 8.49
CA ALA A 67 -25.40 5.65 8.82
C ALA A 67 -25.55 5.46 10.34
N PRO A 68 -26.77 5.28 10.88
CA PRO A 68 -26.94 4.91 12.28
C PRO A 68 -26.07 3.69 12.64
N SER A 69 -25.24 3.82 13.67
CA SER A 69 -24.30 2.79 14.12
C SER A 69 -23.25 2.33 13.10
N GLN A 70 -23.09 3.00 11.95
CA GLN A 70 -22.09 2.66 10.94
C GLN A 70 -21.21 3.85 10.62
N PHE A 71 -19.90 3.60 10.54
CA PHE A 71 -18.90 4.63 10.35
C PHE A 71 -17.79 4.15 9.42
N THR A 72 -17.19 5.09 8.70
CA THR A 72 -15.91 4.87 8.01
C THR A 72 -14.78 5.50 8.83
N ALA A 73 -13.58 4.96 8.72
CA ALA A 73 -12.44 5.46 9.47
C ALA A 73 -11.13 5.46 8.66
N THR A 74 -10.30 6.45 8.95
CA THR A 74 -8.89 6.48 8.57
C THR A 74 -8.05 6.37 9.83
N SER A 75 -7.11 5.44 9.88
CA SER A 75 -6.22 5.25 11.04
C SER A 75 -4.76 5.30 10.63
N ARG A 76 -3.91 5.75 11.55
CA ARG A 76 -2.47 5.81 11.35
C ARG A 76 -1.71 5.60 12.65
N VAL A 77 -0.49 5.09 12.52
CA VAL A 77 0.54 5.20 13.56
C VAL A 77 1.29 6.50 13.29
N PRO A 78 1.26 7.51 14.18
CA PRO A 78 1.95 8.76 13.97
C PRO A 78 3.45 8.55 13.74
N HIS A 79 4.05 9.35 12.86
CA HIS A 79 5.47 9.30 12.52
C HIS A 79 6.32 9.65 13.76
N GLY A 80 6.73 8.63 14.51
CA GLY A 80 7.67 8.76 15.63
C GLY A 80 8.56 7.54 15.86
N TRP A 81 8.26 6.39 15.22
CA TRP A 81 8.88 5.09 15.55
C TRP A 81 9.34 4.29 14.33
N GLY A 82 9.65 4.94 13.20
CA GLY A 82 10.17 4.28 11.99
C GLY A 82 9.16 3.48 11.16
N PHE A 83 7.94 3.25 11.67
CA PHE A 83 6.82 2.66 10.93
C PHE A 83 5.67 3.67 10.77
N GLY A 84 5.56 4.28 9.60
CA GLY A 84 4.34 4.94 9.18
C GLY A 84 3.34 3.88 8.74
N TRP A 85 2.44 3.44 9.63
CA TRP A 85 1.26 2.68 9.22
C TRP A 85 0.11 3.63 8.94
N PHE A 86 -0.64 3.38 7.88
CA PHE A 86 -1.82 4.13 7.48
C PHE A 86 -2.83 3.19 6.81
N ALA A 87 -4.10 3.37 7.12
CA ALA A 87 -5.21 2.74 6.42
C ALA A 87 -6.39 3.71 6.35
N ASP A 88 -7.02 3.83 5.19
CA ASP A 88 -8.17 4.71 4.93
C ASP A 88 -9.46 3.96 4.58
N ASP A 89 -9.45 2.64 4.71
CA ASP A 89 -10.56 1.75 4.37
C ASP A 89 -11.26 1.16 5.60
N GLY A 90 -11.19 1.87 6.74
CA GLY A 90 -11.78 1.44 7.99
C GLY A 90 -13.30 1.39 7.93
N ASN A 91 -13.90 0.29 8.38
CA ASN A 91 -15.34 0.14 8.58
C ASN A 91 -15.62 -0.20 10.04
N LEU A 92 -16.42 0.64 10.70
CA LEU A 92 -16.78 0.52 12.10
C LEU A 92 -18.29 0.32 12.21
N THR A 93 -18.71 -0.67 12.98
CA THR A 93 -20.12 -0.94 13.25
C THR A 93 -20.36 -1.08 14.75
N LEU A 94 -21.23 -0.23 15.31
CA LEU A 94 -21.69 -0.37 16.68
C LEU A 94 -22.84 -1.38 16.74
N LEU A 95 -22.53 -2.57 17.27
CA LEU A 95 -23.45 -3.69 17.38
C LEU A 95 -24.54 -3.44 18.44
N SER A 96 -25.62 -4.22 18.38
CA SER A 96 -26.77 -4.09 19.29
C SER A 96 -26.47 -4.45 20.74
N ASP A 97 -25.35 -5.11 21.03
CA ASP A 97 -24.88 -5.41 22.39
C ASP A 97 -23.98 -4.29 22.97
N GLY A 98 -23.72 -3.24 22.18
CA GLY A 98 -22.84 -2.13 22.53
C GLY A 98 -21.37 -2.36 22.18
N VAL A 99 -21.02 -3.47 21.53
CA VAL A 99 -19.67 -3.74 21.03
C VAL A 99 -19.44 -2.97 19.73
N LEU A 100 -18.30 -2.29 19.63
CA LEU A 100 -17.82 -1.69 18.40
C LEU A 100 -16.95 -2.70 17.65
N HIS A 101 -17.44 -3.16 16.50
CA HIS A 101 -16.70 -3.99 15.57
C HIS A 101 -15.93 -3.09 14.59
N VAL A 102 -14.61 -3.21 14.56
CA VAL A 102 -13.70 -2.40 13.76
C VAL A 102 -13.00 -3.29 12.75
N THR A 103 -13.00 -2.90 11.48
CA THR A 103 -12.31 -3.63 10.42
C THR A 103 -11.49 -2.69 9.54
N PHE A 104 -10.29 -3.12 9.14
CA PHE A 104 -9.51 -2.50 8.05
C PHE A 104 -9.11 -3.58 7.05
N PRO A 105 -9.90 -3.78 5.98
CA PRO A 105 -9.71 -4.87 5.00
C PRO A 105 -8.31 -4.92 4.37
N SER A 106 -7.72 -3.76 4.06
CA SER A 106 -6.37 -3.59 3.51
C SER A 106 -5.31 -4.33 4.31
N ASN A 107 -5.49 -4.38 5.64
CA ASN A 107 -4.59 -4.98 6.60
C ASN A 107 -5.16 -6.26 7.23
N GLY A 108 -6.36 -6.68 6.82
CA GLY A 108 -7.10 -7.77 7.45
C GLY A 108 -7.30 -7.54 8.96
N ILE A 109 -7.40 -6.29 9.41
CA ILE A 109 -7.62 -6.00 10.83
C ILE A 109 -9.07 -6.27 11.16
N VAL A 110 -9.29 -7.01 12.25
CA VAL A 110 -10.58 -7.20 12.90
C VAL A 110 -10.37 -6.99 14.40
N GLU A 111 -11.15 -6.08 14.99
CA GLU A 111 -11.09 -5.76 16.41
C GLU A 111 -12.48 -5.58 16.98
N TYR A 112 -12.60 -5.83 18.29
CA TYR A 112 -13.83 -5.70 19.04
C TYR A 112 -13.56 -4.90 20.30
N TRP A 113 -14.33 -3.84 20.47
CA TRP A 113 -14.16 -2.89 21.54
C TRP A 113 -15.46 -2.73 22.32
N GLU A 114 -15.36 -2.58 23.63
CA GLU A 114 -16.49 -2.21 24.48
C GLU A 114 -16.17 -0.90 25.22
N ARG A 115 -17.20 -0.15 25.61
CA ARG A 115 -17.01 1.10 26.33
C ARG A 115 -16.46 0.83 27.73
N ASP A 116 -15.42 1.56 28.11
CA ASP A 116 -14.91 1.53 29.48
C ASP A 116 -15.72 2.47 30.37
N GLY A 117 -16.66 1.90 31.13
CA GLY A 117 -17.54 2.65 32.02
C GLY A 117 -18.97 2.12 32.04
N PRO A 118 -19.88 2.79 32.76
CA PRO A 118 -21.29 2.41 32.79
C PRO A 118 -21.84 2.45 31.36
N LYS A 119 -22.46 1.34 30.94
CA LYS A 119 -23.12 1.26 29.64
C LYS A 119 -24.06 2.44 29.53
N ALA A 120 -23.76 3.37 28.61
CA ALA A 120 -24.67 4.47 28.32
C ALA A 120 -26.05 3.87 28.03
N PRO A 121 -27.14 4.44 28.57
CA PRO A 121 -28.47 3.96 28.26
C PRO A 121 -28.59 3.90 26.74
N GLN A 122 -28.86 2.70 26.21
CA GLN A 122 -29.05 2.54 24.79
C GLN A 122 -30.14 3.51 24.37
N VAL A 123 -29.77 4.49 23.55
CA VAL A 123 -30.76 5.30 22.84
C VAL A 123 -31.51 4.27 22.00
N ALA A 124 -32.77 4.01 22.38
CA ALA A 124 -33.63 3.08 21.67
C ALA A 124 -33.50 3.41 20.18
N GLN A 125 -32.97 2.47 19.40
CA GLN A 125 -32.89 2.68 17.96
C GLN A 125 -34.31 2.98 17.50
N PRO A 126 -34.52 4.05 16.72
CA PRO A 126 -35.83 4.35 16.20
C PRO A 126 -36.33 3.09 15.52
N THR A 127 -37.49 2.60 15.97
CA THR A 127 -38.15 1.44 15.36
C THR A 127 -38.12 1.66 13.86
N PRO A 128 -37.54 0.75 13.06
CA PRO A 128 -37.47 0.95 11.62
C PRO A 128 -38.87 1.27 11.14
N VAL A 129 -39.06 2.51 10.68
CA VAL A 129 -40.32 2.92 10.06
C VAL A 129 -40.49 1.95 8.91
N ALA A 130 -41.56 1.17 8.93
CA ALA A 130 -41.84 0.17 7.91
C ALA A 130 -41.66 0.84 6.55
N VAL A 131 -40.57 0.47 5.86
CA VAL A 131 -40.31 0.97 4.51
C VAL A 131 -41.48 0.44 3.69
N ALA A 132 -42.36 1.35 3.27
CA ALA A 132 -43.45 1.01 2.36
C ALA A 132 -42.85 0.19 1.22
N GLN A 133 -43.40 -1.01 0.99
CA GLN A 133 -42.90 -1.89 -0.05
C GLN A 133 -42.80 -1.09 -1.35
N PRO A 134 -41.66 -1.12 -2.05
CA PRO A 134 -41.53 -0.43 -3.32
C PRO A 134 -42.63 -0.96 -4.24
N THR A 135 -43.43 -0.02 -4.76
CA THR A 135 -44.43 -0.31 -5.78
C THR A 135 -43.71 -1.00 -6.95
N PRO A 136 -44.23 -2.10 -7.49
CA PRO A 136 -43.57 -2.82 -8.57
C PRO A 136 -43.30 -1.86 -9.73
N VAL A 137 -42.01 -1.66 -10.02
CA VAL A 137 -41.56 -0.89 -11.17
C VAL A 137 -41.97 -1.68 -12.42
N VAL A 138 -42.92 -1.13 -13.17
CA VAL A 138 -43.29 -1.63 -14.49
C VAL A 138 -42.03 -1.68 -15.36
N ALA A 139 -41.68 -2.88 -15.83
CA ALA A 139 -40.51 -3.11 -16.67
C ALA A 139 -40.58 -2.21 -17.91
N GLN A 140 -39.59 -1.32 -18.08
CA GLN A 140 -39.42 -0.60 -19.33
C GLN A 140 -38.89 -1.55 -20.40
N PRO A 141 -39.39 -1.45 -21.65
CA PRO A 141 -38.92 -2.28 -22.75
C PRO A 141 -37.44 -2.02 -23.04
N THR A 142 -36.71 -3.11 -23.24
CA THR A 142 -35.29 -3.10 -23.60
C THR A 142 -35.10 -2.43 -24.97
N PRO A 143 -34.21 -1.43 -25.11
CA PRO A 143 -33.90 -0.88 -26.42
C PRO A 143 -33.20 -1.95 -27.29
N VAL A 144 -33.72 -2.15 -28.49
CA VAL A 144 -33.14 -3.04 -29.51
C VAL A 144 -31.81 -2.45 -29.99
N ALA A 145 -30.73 -3.24 -29.87
CA ALA A 145 -29.42 -2.86 -30.38
C ALA A 145 -29.45 -2.74 -31.91
N VAL A 146 -29.24 -1.53 -32.44
CA VAL A 146 -29.04 -1.29 -33.86
C VAL A 146 -27.56 -1.50 -34.17
N ALA A 147 -27.24 -2.58 -34.88
CA ALA A 147 -25.91 -2.83 -35.41
C ALA A 147 -25.62 -1.86 -36.57
N TYR A 148 -24.65 -0.95 -36.38
CA TYR A 148 -24.10 -0.16 -37.48
C TYR A 148 -23.00 -0.97 -38.18
N ALA A 149 -23.28 -1.39 -39.42
CA ALA A 149 -22.26 -1.93 -40.31
C ALA A 149 -21.38 -0.79 -40.84
N LEU A 150 -20.06 -0.87 -40.59
CA LEU A 150 -19.07 0.02 -41.19
C LEU A 150 -18.92 -0.30 -42.69
N PRO A 151 -18.91 0.69 -43.59
CA PRO A 151 -18.65 0.45 -45.00
C PRO A 151 -17.17 0.14 -45.24
N MET A 152 -16.93 -0.91 -46.03
CA MET A 152 -15.61 -1.28 -46.53
C MET A 152 -15.05 -0.18 -47.44
N ALA A 153 -13.78 0.17 -47.21
CA ALA A 153 -13.05 1.13 -48.02
C ALA A 153 -12.85 0.61 -49.45
N HIS A 154 -13.28 1.41 -50.43
CA HIS A 154 -13.05 1.17 -51.84
C HIS A 154 -11.56 1.32 -52.20
N SER A 155 -11.05 0.28 -52.85
CA SER A 155 -9.82 0.31 -53.63
C SER A 155 -9.97 1.27 -54.80
N MET A 156 -9.21 2.37 -54.78
CA MET A 156 -9.02 3.25 -55.93
C MET A 156 -7.68 2.88 -56.59
N SER A 157 -7.80 2.13 -57.68
CA SER A 157 -6.73 1.86 -58.63
C SER A 157 -6.57 3.07 -59.57
N GLY A 158 -5.32 3.50 -59.77
CA GLY A 158 -4.91 4.15 -61.01
C GLY A 158 -4.48 5.60 -60.89
N SER A 159 -3.17 5.82 -60.75
CA SER A 159 -2.45 6.91 -61.42
C SER A 159 -0.95 6.61 -61.43
N SER A 160 -0.44 6.28 -62.61
CA SER A 160 0.98 6.10 -62.89
C SER A 160 1.64 7.48 -62.91
N VAL A 161 2.17 7.91 -61.77
CA VAL A 161 3.10 9.03 -61.67
C VAL A 161 4.50 8.42 -61.57
N ARG A 162 5.37 8.78 -62.51
CA ARG A 162 6.79 8.37 -62.50
C ARG A 162 7.43 8.90 -61.21
N PRO A 163 8.00 8.03 -60.34
CA PRO A 163 8.67 8.50 -59.15
C PRO A 163 9.98 9.18 -59.54
N LEU A 164 10.09 10.47 -59.23
CA LEU A 164 11.38 11.12 -59.05
C LEU A 164 12.05 10.43 -57.87
N ALA A 165 13.10 9.65 -58.15
CA ALA A 165 13.93 9.01 -57.15
C ALA A 165 14.70 10.09 -56.36
N TYR A 166 14.04 10.67 -55.35
CA TYR A 166 14.75 11.32 -54.26
C TYR A 166 15.46 10.21 -53.50
N ALA A 167 16.80 10.24 -53.51
CA ALA A 167 17.59 9.43 -52.59
C ALA A 167 17.18 9.83 -51.17
N ILE A 168 16.30 9.03 -50.55
CA ILE A 168 16.01 9.15 -49.13
C ILE A 168 17.34 8.88 -48.45
N PRO A 169 17.93 9.86 -47.72
CA PRO A 169 19.13 9.61 -46.96
C PRO A 169 18.85 8.40 -46.07
N SER A 170 19.68 7.36 -46.16
CA SER A 170 19.57 6.22 -45.25
C SER A 170 19.42 6.77 -43.83
N PRO A 171 18.36 6.40 -43.10
CA PRO A 171 18.21 6.87 -41.74
C PRO A 171 19.50 6.51 -41.00
N SER A 172 20.23 7.54 -40.57
CA SER A 172 21.40 7.38 -39.73
C SER A 172 21.02 6.43 -38.59
N ALA A 173 21.82 5.39 -38.37
CA ALA A 173 21.58 4.45 -37.29
C ALA A 173 21.27 5.24 -36.01
N PRO A 174 20.22 4.86 -35.26
CA PRO A 174 19.90 5.55 -34.02
C PRO A 174 21.15 5.57 -33.13
N PRO A 175 21.41 6.69 -32.42
CA PRO A 175 22.55 6.77 -31.54
C PRO A 175 22.51 5.59 -30.56
N ALA A 176 23.68 5.00 -30.29
CA ALA A 176 23.78 3.91 -29.32
C ALA A 176 23.21 4.39 -27.98
N LYS A 177 22.31 3.61 -27.39
CA LYS A 177 21.76 3.90 -26.06
C LYS A 177 22.87 3.82 -25.02
N ASP A 178 22.89 4.79 -24.11
CA ASP A 178 23.78 4.77 -22.97
C ASP A 178 23.35 3.67 -21.99
N LEU A 179 24.26 2.74 -21.70
CA LEU A 179 23.98 1.61 -20.82
C LEU A 179 24.27 2.01 -19.37
N ARG A 180 23.28 1.82 -18.49
CA ARG A 180 23.35 2.29 -17.10
C ARG A 180 23.45 1.13 -16.14
N ASN A 181 24.32 1.24 -15.14
CA ASN A 181 24.49 0.20 -14.13
C ASN A 181 23.24 0.07 -13.24
N VAL A 182 22.93 -1.15 -12.81
CA VAL A 182 21.79 -1.45 -11.92
C VAL A 182 22.31 -2.00 -10.59
N ARG A 183 21.98 -1.31 -9.50
CA ARG A 183 22.40 -1.67 -8.14
C ARG A 183 21.18 -1.86 -7.24
N VAL A 184 21.22 -2.88 -6.40
CA VAL A 184 20.25 -2.99 -5.30
C VAL A 184 20.79 -2.19 -4.13
N VAL A 185 19.96 -1.36 -3.52
CA VAL A 185 20.34 -0.58 -2.33
C VAL A 185 19.56 -1.03 -1.13
N VAL A 186 20.20 -0.97 0.03
CA VAL A 186 19.58 -1.34 1.29
C VAL A 186 19.80 -0.30 2.35
N ARG A 187 18.80 -0.12 3.21
CA ARG A 187 18.96 0.58 4.49
C ARG A 187 18.35 -0.25 5.60
N ARG A 188 18.96 -0.15 6.78
CA ARG A 188 18.39 -0.71 7.99
C ARG A 188 17.09 0.01 8.29
N ILE A 189 16.10 -0.76 8.71
CA ILE A 189 14.89 -0.19 9.28
C ILE A 189 15.22 0.09 10.74
N ASP A 190 15.73 1.29 11.02
CA ASP A 190 16.04 1.74 12.38
C ASP A 190 14.72 1.97 13.13
N THR A 191 14.20 0.91 13.74
CA THR A 191 13.02 0.99 14.61
C THR A 191 13.42 0.71 16.03
N PRO A 192 13.28 1.68 16.96
CA PRO A 192 13.40 1.40 18.37
C PRO A 192 12.17 0.58 18.78
N SER A 193 12.24 -0.74 18.76
CA SER A 193 11.10 -1.61 19.09
C SER A 193 11.29 -2.32 20.43
N ALA A 194 10.21 -2.40 21.22
CA ALA A 194 10.12 -3.05 22.52
C ALA A 194 10.13 -4.61 22.46
N LEU A 195 10.43 -5.20 21.30
CA LEU A 195 10.34 -6.64 21.01
C LEU A 195 11.70 -7.36 21.04
N GLY A 196 12.76 -6.71 21.53
CA GLY A 196 14.15 -7.15 21.28
C GLY A 196 14.57 -6.75 19.86
N SER A 197 15.87 -6.63 19.59
CA SER A 197 16.40 -6.02 18.37
C SER A 197 15.89 -6.69 17.08
N LEU A 198 14.81 -6.14 16.51
CA LEU A 198 14.44 -6.31 15.09
C LEU A 198 15.46 -5.65 14.15
N GLU A 199 16.50 -5.00 14.71
CA GLU A 199 17.60 -4.33 14.02
C GLU A 199 18.33 -5.25 13.02
N ASP A 200 18.26 -6.58 13.21
CA ASP A 200 18.85 -7.58 12.31
C ASP A 200 17.84 -8.26 11.36
N LEU A 201 16.55 -7.92 11.42
CA LEU A 201 15.49 -8.76 10.83
C LEU A 201 14.85 -8.22 9.55
N ALA A 202 14.97 -6.93 9.21
CA ALA A 202 14.40 -6.40 7.98
C ALA A 202 15.21 -5.26 7.37
N PHE A 203 15.70 -5.48 6.15
CA PHE A 203 16.25 -4.44 5.31
C PHE A 203 15.17 -3.87 4.38
N HIS A 204 15.15 -2.55 4.25
CA HIS A 204 14.40 -1.88 3.21
C HIS A 204 15.21 -1.92 1.91
N TRP A 205 14.59 -2.29 0.80
CA TRP A 205 15.25 -2.38 -0.50
C TRP A 205 14.78 -1.28 -1.45
N GLY A 206 15.71 -0.83 -2.29
CA GLY A 206 15.44 -0.03 -3.48
C GLY A 206 16.36 -0.47 -4.62
N VAL A 207 16.19 0.15 -5.79
CA VAL A 207 17.07 -0.09 -6.95
C VAL A 207 17.57 1.25 -7.46
N CYS A 208 18.88 1.39 -7.65
CA CYS A 208 19.47 2.56 -8.29
C CYS A 208 19.94 2.23 -9.70
N VAL A 209 19.75 3.19 -10.60
CA VAL A 209 20.18 3.13 -12.00
C VAL A 209 21.23 4.21 -12.25
N GLY A 210 22.30 3.85 -12.96
CA GLY A 210 23.41 4.76 -13.28
C GLY A 210 24.14 5.29 -12.05
N ASP A 211 24.30 6.61 -11.99
CA ASP A 211 25.12 7.32 -10.99
C ASP A 211 24.41 7.59 -9.65
N GLY A 212 23.27 6.95 -9.40
CA GLY A 212 22.59 7.03 -8.10
C GLY A 212 21.13 7.46 -8.16
N ASP A 213 20.47 7.32 -9.30
CA ASP A 213 19.03 7.53 -9.43
C ASP A 213 18.29 6.34 -8.82
N CYS A 214 17.87 6.51 -7.57
CA CYS A 214 17.31 5.42 -6.77
C CYS A 214 15.80 5.45 -6.75
N TYR A 215 15.18 4.28 -6.83
CA TYR A 215 13.75 4.06 -6.79
C TYR A 215 13.39 3.10 -5.65
N GLU A 216 12.45 3.49 -4.79
CA GLU A 216 11.99 2.68 -3.66
C GLU A 216 10.49 2.90 -3.41
N VAL A 217 9.81 1.87 -2.90
CA VAL A 217 8.41 1.99 -2.43
C VAL A 217 8.36 1.96 -0.91
N ASN A 218 7.63 2.89 -0.30
CA ASN A 218 7.45 2.92 1.15
C ASN A 218 6.19 2.16 1.61
N GLY A 219 6.00 2.06 2.93
CA GLY A 219 4.86 1.38 3.55
C GLY A 219 3.49 1.97 3.21
N SER A 220 3.42 3.18 2.66
CA SER A 220 2.18 3.84 2.21
C SER A 220 1.85 3.57 0.74
N MET A 221 2.54 2.62 0.10
CA MET A 221 2.39 2.30 -1.32
C MET A 221 2.64 3.53 -2.22
N VAL A 222 3.71 4.25 -1.90
CA VAL A 222 4.22 5.37 -2.70
C VAL A 222 5.63 5.03 -3.16
N VAL A 223 5.88 5.16 -4.46
CA VAL A 223 7.22 5.04 -5.04
C VAL A 223 7.86 6.41 -5.16
N PHE A 224 9.06 6.51 -4.61
CA PHE A 224 9.96 7.65 -4.74
C PHE A 224 11.04 7.35 -5.77
N GLY A 225 11.51 8.41 -6.42
CA GLY A 225 12.57 8.41 -7.40
C GLY A 225 13.49 9.63 -7.24
N PRO A 226 14.48 9.79 -8.13
CA PRO A 226 15.46 10.89 -8.07
C PRO A 226 14.87 12.29 -8.22
N LYS A 227 13.59 12.39 -8.62
CA LYS A 227 12.84 13.66 -8.80
C LYS A 227 11.66 13.79 -7.82
N GLY A 228 11.61 12.97 -6.77
CA GLY A 228 10.51 12.94 -5.79
C GLY A 228 9.52 11.81 -6.06
N VAL A 229 8.22 12.08 -5.89
CA VAL A 229 7.17 11.06 -6.05
C VAL A 229 7.00 10.66 -7.52
N VAL A 230 7.11 9.36 -7.81
CA VAL A 230 6.92 8.81 -9.16
C VAL A 230 5.47 8.34 -9.36
N ALA A 231 4.94 7.61 -8.38
CA ALA A 231 3.57 7.11 -8.35
C ALA A 231 3.12 6.87 -6.90
N ALA A 232 1.82 7.07 -6.64
CA ALA A 232 1.21 6.84 -5.34
C ALA A 232 -0.23 6.39 -5.55
N ASN A 233 -0.73 5.55 -4.63
CA ASN A 233 -2.13 5.15 -4.63
C ASN A 233 -3.00 5.93 -3.62
N SER A 234 -2.38 6.81 -2.83
CA SER A 234 -3.07 7.68 -1.86
C SER A 234 -2.83 9.16 -2.21
N PRO A 235 -3.86 10.03 -2.12
CA PRO A 235 -3.75 11.45 -2.42
C PRO A 235 -2.96 12.25 -1.37
N ILE A 236 -2.62 11.65 -0.22
CA ILE A 236 -1.91 12.33 0.87
C ILE A 236 -0.48 11.80 0.95
N VAL A 237 0.43 12.41 0.20
CA VAL A 237 1.86 12.07 0.24
C VAL A 237 2.62 13.15 1.00
N ALA A 238 3.00 12.85 2.25
CA ALA A 238 3.67 13.80 3.14
C ALA A 238 5.19 13.95 2.89
N ARG A 239 5.80 13.06 2.10
CA ARG A 239 7.21 13.16 1.70
C ARG A 239 7.31 13.52 0.23
N LEU A 240 8.07 14.57 -0.07
CA LEU A 240 8.45 14.95 -1.43
C LEU A 240 9.96 14.80 -1.66
N THR A 241 10.69 14.28 -0.66
CA THR A 241 12.15 14.21 -0.72
C THR A 241 12.56 13.23 -1.81
N PRO A 242 13.36 13.67 -2.80
CA PRO A 242 13.94 12.79 -3.78
C PRO A 242 14.82 11.71 -3.16
N THR A 243 14.95 10.59 -3.85
CA THR A 243 15.77 9.47 -3.41
C THR A 243 17.13 9.45 -4.07
N HIS A 244 18.17 9.28 -3.25
CA HIS A 244 19.58 9.28 -3.68
C HIS A 244 20.36 8.20 -2.96
N LEU A 245 21.45 7.75 -3.59
CA LEU A 245 22.31 6.68 -3.06
C LEU A 245 22.82 6.94 -1.64
N SER A 246 23.10 8.20 -1.27
CA SER A 246 23.60 8.59 0.06
C SER A 246 22.59 8.41 1.20
N GLN A 247 21.33 8.11 0.91
CA GLN A 247 20.28 7.86 1.92
C GLN A 247 20.23 6.39 2.37
N TYR A 248 21.02 5.53 1.75
CA TYR A 248 21.06 4.10 2.03
C TYR A 248 22.25 3.76 2.92
N ALA A 249 22.21 2.60 3.56
CA ALA A 249 23.33 2.10 4.37
C ALA A 249 24.38 1.38 3.50
N GLY A 250 23.96 0.84 2.36
CA GLY A 250 24.85 0.24 1.40
C GLY A 250 24.17 -0.16 0.10
N TRP A 251 24.95 -0.72 -0.82
CA TRP A 251 24.50 -1.16 -2.13
C TRP A 251 25.23 -2.41 -2.60
N CYS A 252 24.56 -3.22 -3.41
CA CYS A 252 25.11 -4.41 -4.05
C CYS A 252 25.04 -4.25 -5.56
N ASP A 253 26.19 -4.33 -6.22
CA ASP A 253 26.32 -4.34 -7.68
C ASP A 253 26.42 -5.77 -8.20
N LEU A 254 25.50 -6.10 -9.11
CA LEU A 254 25.36 -7.42 -9.72
C LEU A 254 25.95 -7.48 -11.14
N GLY A 255 26.65 -6.42 -11.57
CA GLY A 255 27.27 -6.31 -12.89
C GLY A 255 26.24 -6.26 -14.03
N LYS A 256 25.01 -5.81 -13.74
CA LYS A 256 23.94 -5.71 -14.74
C LYS A 256 23.79 -4.29 -15.23
N LEU A 257 23.55 -4.18 -16.54
CA LEU A 257 23.29 -2.92 -17.21
C LEU A 257 21.85 -2.90 -17.72
N THR A 258 21.30 -1.71 -17.89
CA THR A 258 19.99 -1.48 -18.48
C THR A 258 20.05 -0.44 -19.59
N ASP A 259 19.28 -0.66 -20.65
CA ASP A 259 19.04 0.30 -21.73
C ASP A 259 17.69 1.03 -21.57
N LYS A 260 16.98 0.76 -20.47
CA LYS A 260 15.71 1.42 -20.14
C LYS A 260 15.96 2.88 -19.87
N GLU A 261 15.11 3.75 -20.40
CA GLU A 261 15.12 5.18 -20.14
C GLU A 261 14.29 5.53 -18.89
N ASP A 262 14.50 6.73 -18.33
CA ASP A 262 13.73 7.19 -17.16
C ASP A 262 12.21 7.16 -17.39
N GLY A 263 11.77 7.52 -18.61
CA GLY A 263 10.36 7.48 -18.98
C GLY A 263 9.77 6.07 -18.90
N GLU A 264 10.55 5.05 -19.27
CA GLU A 264 10.17 3.64 -19.18
C GLU A 264 10.08 3.17 -17.71
N ILE A 265 11.03 3.59 -16.87
CA ILE A 265 11.02 3.28 -15.43
C ILE A 265 9.81 3.92 -14.73
N VAL A 266 9.47 5.16 -15.07
CA VAL A 266 8.28 5.86 -14.56
C VAL A 266 7.00 5.15 -15.01
N ALA A 267 6.93 4.72 -16.26
CA ALA A 267 5.78 3.98 -16.79
C ALA A 267 5.60 2.63 -16.09
N PHE A 268 6.68 1.86 -15.94
CA PHE A 268 6.70 0.62 -15.16
C PHE A 268 6.19 0.87 -13.74
N THR A 269 6.74 1.87 -13.05
CA THR A 269 6.41 2.20 -11.67
C THR A 269 4.92 2.51 -11.48
N ARG A 270 4.33 3.30 -12.38
CA ARG A 270 2.90 3.63 -12.34
C ARG A 270 2.03 2.40 -12.56
N SER A 271 2.41 1.54 -13.51
CA SER A 271 1.72 0.27 -13.75
C SER A 271 1.82 -0.68 -12.55
N TRP A 272 2.99 -0.72 -11.91
CA TRP A 272 3.21 -1.55 -10.73
C TRP A 272 2.36 -1.09 -9.55
N ILE A 273 2.32 0.22 -9.25
CA ILE A 273 1.45 0.77 -8.21
C ILE A 273 -0.03 0.51 -8.52
N GLY A 274 -0.45 0.69 -9.77
CA GLY A 274 -1.85 0.44 -10.18
C GLY A 274 -2.28 -1.03 -10.01
N SER A 275 -1.35 -1.97 -10.15
CA SER A 275 -1.61 -3.41 -9.95
C SER A 275 -1.39 -3.87 -8.50
N HIS A 276 -0.73 -3.06 -7.67
CA HIS A 276 -0.43 -3.35 -6.27
C HIS A 276 -0.91 -2.21 -5.36
N PRO A 277 -2.23 -2.03 -5.19
CA PRO A 277 -2.77 -0.85 -4.53
C PRO A 277 -2.48 -0.75 -3.03
N VAL A 278 -2.04 -1.84 -2.39
CA VAL A 278 -1.91 -1.95 -0.93
C VAL A 278 -0.57 -2.60 -0.56
N TYR A 279 0.17 -1.97 0.34
CA TYR A 279 1.43 -2.50 0.87
C TYR A 279 1.16 -3.63 1.86
N ARG A 280 1.84 -4.77 1.67
CA ARG A 280 1.71 -5.96 2.51
C ARG A 280 3.07 -6.54 2.81
N ILE A 281 3.42 -6.68 4.10
CA ILE A 281 4.72 -7.21 4.53
C ILE A 281 5.02 -8.58 3.89
N MET A 282 4.01 -9.47 3.78
CA MET A 282 4.12 -10.78 3.13
C MET A 282 3.62 -10.80 1.67
N GLY A 283 3.55 -9.65 1.00
CA GLY A 283 3.06 -9.50 -0.37
C GLY A 283 3.75 -8.35 -1.11
N PRO A 284 3.01 -7.48 -1.82
CA PRO A 284 3.60 -6.30 -2.46
C PRO A 284 4.21 -5.36 -1.42
N ASN A 285 5.52 -5.20 -1.46
CA ASN A 285 6.30 -4.41 -0.51
C ASN A 285 7.58 -3.87 -1.17
N CYS A 286 8.47 -3.24 -0.40
CA CYS A 286 9.75 -2.71 -0.91
C CYS A 286 10.63 -3.76 -1.62
N GLN A 287 10.67 -4.99 -1.12
CA GLN A 287 11.50 -6.06 -1.68
C GLN A 287 10.86 -6.63 -2.96
N THR A 288 9.54 -6.84 -2.97
CA THR A 288 8.80 -7.24 -4.18
C THR A 288 8.94 -6.19 -5.30
N TYR A 289 8.81 -4.90 -4.97
CA TYR A 289 9.04 -3.83 -5.93
C TYR A 289 10.47 -3.83 -6.47
N ALA A 290 11.47 -3.98 -5.60
CA ALA A 290 12.87 -4.03 -6.02
C ALA A 290 13.18 -5.23 -6.93
N GLU A 291 12.61 -6.41 -6.64
CA GLU A 291 12.70 -7.59 -7.51
C GLU A 291 12.07 -7.36 -8.88
N ASP A 292 10.83 -6.86 -8.91
CA ASP A 292 10.09 -6.64 -10.15
C ASP A 292 10.74 -5.55 -10.99
N LEU A 293 11.22 -4.46 -10.36
CA LEU A 293 11.94 -3.40 -11.04
C LEU A 293 13.28 -3.91 -11.59
N TYR A 294 14.05 -4.68 -10.81
CA TYR A 294 15.29 -5.29 -11.29
C TYR A 294 15.05 -6.20 -12.50
N THR A 295 13.99 -7.01 -12.45
CA THR A 295 13.59 -7.89 -13.55
C THR A 295 13.19 -7.09 -14.79
N PHE A 296 12.44 -6.00 -14.62
CA PHE A 296 12.11 -5.10 -15.72
C PHE A 296 13.35 -4.44 -16.36
N LEU A 297 14.31 -4.02 -15.55
CA LEU A 297 15.52 -3.34 -16.01
C LEU A 297 16.50 -4.27 -16.73
N THR A 298 16.60 -5.51 -16.30
CA THR A 298 17.68 -6.44 -16.71
C THR A 298 17.20 -7.66 -17.49
N GLY A 299 15.91 -7.99 -17.41
CA GLY A 299 15.36 -9.25 -17.93
C GLY A 299 15.65 -10.47 -17.04
N GLU A 300 16.28 -10.28 -15.87
CA GLU A 300 16.69 -11.36 -14.97
C GLU A 300 16.07 -11.23 -13.59
N ASN A 301 15.77 -12.37 -12.95
CA ASN A 301 15.28 -12.37 -11.57
C ASN A 301 16.38 -11.95 -10.60
N LEU A 302 16.01 -11.18 -9.58
CA LEU A 302 16.93 -10.82 -8.52
C LEU A 302 17.33 -12.07 -7.70
N PRO A 303 18.63 -12.34 -7.49
CA PRO A 303 19.09 -13.61 -6.90
C PRO A 303 19.06 -13.62 -5.36
N PHE A 304 18.19 -12.84 -4.73
CA PHE A 304 18.13 -12.67 -3.28
C PHE A 304 16.79 -13.11 -2.71
N ARG A 305 16.82 -13.69 -1.51
CA ARG A 305 15.59 -14.00 -0.77
C ARG A 305 15.08 -12.77 -0.01
N LYS A 306 13.76 -12.62 0.02
CA LYS A 306 13.08 -11.63 0.86
C LYS A 306 13.35 -11.86 2.35
N SER A 307 13.54 -10.80 3.12
CA SER A 307 13.67 -10.85 4.59
C SER A 307 12.43 -11.48 5.25
N ALA A 308 11.23 -11.27 4.69
CA ALA A 308 10.01 -11.91 5.19
C ALA A 308 10.07 -13.46 5.15
N LEU A 309 10.82 -14.03 4.21
CA LEU A 309 11.03 -15.48 4.13
C LEU A 309 12.02 -15.99 5.19
N ARG A 310 12.97 -15.15 5.65
CA ARG A 310 13.89 -15.50 6.76
C ARG A 310 13.15 -15.72 8.06
N LEU A 311 12.10 -14.92 8.31
CA LEU A 311 11.24 -15.06 9.48
C LEU A 311 10.51 -16.41 9.48
N ALA A 312 10.11 -16.91 8.32
CA ALA A 312 9.49 -18.24 8.20
C ALA A 312 10.51 -19.37 8.48
N ASP A 313 11.75 -19.25 7.98
CA ASP A 313 12.79 -20.25 8.21
C ASP A 313 13.20 -20.36 9.69
N LYS A 314 13.32 -19.21 10.39
CA LYS A 314 13.59 -19.19 11.84
C LYS A 314 12.49 -19.87 12.66
N LEU A 315 11.29 -20.07 12.09
CA LEU A 315 10.17 -20.78 12.70
C LEU A 315 10.09 -22.26 12.28
N GLY A 316 11.15 -22.83 11.69
CA GLY A 316 11.27 -24.26 11.42
C GLY A 316 11.17 -24.66 9.94
N GLY A 317 11.34 -23.71 9.01
CA GLY A 317 11.37 -23.99 7.57
C GLY A 317 12.75 -24.47 7.11
N ALA A 318 12.80 -25.62 6.45
CA ALA A 318 13.99 -26.13 5.75
C ALA A 318 14.25 -25.31 4.46
N GLY A 319 14.76 -24.09 4.60
CA GLY A 319 15.03 -23.18 3.48
C GLY A 319 16.43 -23.40 2.87
N GLY A 320 16.48 -23.76 1.58
CA GLY A 320 17.72 -23.96 0.82
C GLY A 320 18.40 -22.68 0.32
N GLY A 321 19.74 -22.68 0.42
CA GLY A 321 20.73 -22.20 -0.56
C GLY A 321 20.83 -20.73 -1.00
N HIS A 322 19.73 -19.97 -1.11
CA HIS A 322 19.82 -18.61 -1.66
C HIS A 322 20.16 -17.57 -0.58
N GLY A 323 21.21 -16.78 -0.82
CA GLY A 323 21.69 -15.74 0.08
C GLY A 323 20.77 -14.51 0.15
N VAL A 324 21.10 -13.61 1.08
CA VAL A 324 20.44 -12.31 1.26
C VAL A 324 21.34 -11.20 0.74
N VAL A 325 20.76 -10.09 0.29
CA VAL A 325 21.51 -9.01 -0.36
C VAL A 325 22.58 -8.41 0.56
N GLU A 326 22.26 -8.26 1.85
CA GLU A 326 23.14 -7.69 2.88
C GLU A 326 24.35 -8.57 3.20
N GLU A 327 24.32 -9.85 2.84
CA GLU A 327 25.41 -10.81 3.06
C GLU A 327 26.18 -11.11 1.75
N HIS A 328 25.82 -10.47 0.63
CA HIS A 328 26.43 -10.72 -0.67
C HIS A 328 27.88 -10.19 -0.72
N PRO A 329 28.85 -10.91 -1.33
CA PRO A 329 30.26 -10.49 -1.39
C PRO A 329 30.50 -9.15 -2.11
N ASN A 330 29.60 -8.74 -3.00
CA ASN A 330 29.67 -7.45 -3.70
C ASN A 330 28.95 -6.32 -2.95
N MET A 331 28.54 -6.56 -1.70
CA MET A 331 27.90 -5.54 -0.88
C MET A 331 28.92 -4.48 -0.45
N THR A 332 28.65 -3.22 -0.77
CA THR A 332 29.41 -2.06 -0.33
C THR A 332 28.61 -1.30 0.71
N TRP A 333 29.17 -1.10 1.89
CA TRP A 333 28.57 -0.33 2.98
C TRP A 333 29.17 1.08 3.02
N PHE A 334 28.36 2.06 3.40
CA PHE A 334 28.80 3.44 3.64
C PHE A 334 29.29 3.64 5.07
#